data_AF-A0A821N024-F1
#
_entry.id   AF-A0A821N024-F1
#
_cell.length_a   1.000
_cell.length_b   1.000
_cell.length_c   1.000
_cell.angle_alpha   90.00
_cell.angle_beta   90.00
_cell.angle_gamma   90.00
#
_symmetry.space_group_name_H-M   'P 1'
#
loop_
_entity.id
_entity.type
_entity.pdbx_description
1 polymer ?
#
loop_
_entity_poly.entity_id
_entity_poly.type
_entity_poly.pdbx_seq_one_letter_code
_entity_poly.pdbx_strand_id
1 'polypeptide(L)'
;MQRNPQLALTKIMEEYWELVAASENNKIYECSDLFVHILMYLNRISLSIEDILNELNKRRWTLKTLIQRNDLYDENQKEILIGITNSKYFDKTDKFAEDDLGIKIIRYSNRNLLVKGEIVNQEKFSKYFPYDKYIKLLLLPCKPKDMIWLLASKRLTHIITYDTIIENYPKISTLIHQIIDPTICIALISR
;
A
#
# COMPACT_ATOMS: atom_id res chain seq x y z
N MET A 1 41.46 -4.79 -11.58
CA MET A 1 40.20 -4.30 -10.99
C MET A 1 40.30 -2.80 -10.75
N GLN A 2 39.38 -2.02 -11.34
CA GLN A 2 39.46 -0.55 -11.39
C GLN A 2 39.47 0.07 -9.98
N ARG A 3 40.45 0.94 -9.70
CA ARG A 3 40.67 1.56 -8.38
C ARG A 3 39.81 2.80 -8.12
N ASN A 4 39.05 3.28 -9.10
CA ASN A 4 38.36 4.57 -9.02
C ASN A 4 36.83 4.36 -9.08
N PRO A 5 36.05 4.76 -8.06
CA PRO A 5 34.59 4.58 -8.06
C PRO A 5 33.90 5.33 -9.20
N GLN A 6 34.47 6.44 -9.67
CA GLN A 6 33.97 7.17 -10.83
C GLN A 6 34.06 6.33 -12.11
N LEU A 7 35.11 5.54 -12.29
CA LEU A 7 35.24 4.64 -13.46
C LEU A 7 34.22 3.51 -13.43
N ALA A 8 33.96 2.96 -12.23
CA ALA A 8 32.92 1.95 -12.06
C ALA A 8 31.53 2.53 -12.37
N LEU A 9 31.26 3.77 -11.97
CA LEU A 9 30.01 4.46 -12.29
C LEU A 9 29.87 4.74 -13.79
N THR A 10 30.96 5.14 -14.47
CA THR A 10 30.96 5.30 -15.92
C THR A 10 30.60 3.99 -16.63
N LYS A 11 31.17 2.86 -16.19
CA LYS A 11 30.81 1.54 -16.75
C LYS A 11 29.36 1.19 -16.51
N ILE A 12 28.80 1.43 -15.31
CA ILE A 12 27.35 1.21 -15.08
C ILE A 12 26.50 2.00 -16.08
N MET A 13 26.87 3.24 -16.38
CA MET A 13 26.13 4.05 -17.36
C MET A 13 26.26 3.50 -18.78
N GLU A 14 27.44 3.01 -19.16
CA GLU A 14 27.69 2.35 -20.46
C GLU A 14 26.81 1.10 -20.62
N GLU A 15 26.89 0.15 -19.68
CA GLU A 15 26.09 -1.10 -19.72
C GLU A 15 24.57 -0.80 -19.70
N TYR A 16 24.15 0.25 -19.00
CA TYR A 16 22.76 0.68 -19.01
C TYR A 16 22.30 1.12 -20.41
N TRP A 17 23.13 1.88 -21.12
CA TRP A 17 22.81 2.29 -22.50
C TRP A 17 22.84 1.11 -23.47
N GLU A 18 23.76 0.17 -23.30
CA GLU A 18 23.82 -1.06 -24.09
C GLU A 18 22.57 -1.92 -23.87
N LEU A 19 22.12 -2.10 -22.62
CA LEU A 19 20.87 -2.78 -22.29
C LEU A 19 19.64 -2.08 -22.92
N VAL A 20 19.61 -0.74 -22.91
CA VAL A 20 18.52 0.04 -23.53
C VAL A 20 18.50 -0.15 -25.05
N ALA A 21 19.67 -0.24 -25.69
CA ALA A 21 19.81 -0.44 -27.13
C ALA A 21 19.75 -1.92 -27.55
N ALA A 22 19.74 -2.86 -26.61
CA ALA A 22 19.83 -4.30 -26.89
C ALA A 22 18.57 -4.89 -27.54
N SER A 23 18.80 -5.79 -28.48
CA SER A 23 17.77 -6.68 -29.01
C SER A 23 17.31 -7.69 -27.94
N GLU A 24 16.12 -8.28 -28.08
CA GLU A 24 15.54 -9.18 -27.07
C GLU A 24 16.45 -10.36 -26.70
N ASN A 25 17.18 -10.91 -27.68
CA ASN A 25 18.10 -12.02 -27.45
C ASN A 25 19.36 -11.61 -26.68
N ASN A 26 19.74 -10.33 -26.74
CA ASN A 26 20.95 -9.82 -26.09
C ASN A 26 20.69 -9.24 -24.70
N LYS A 27 19.43 -8.90 -24.37
CA LYS A 27 19.06 -8.30 -23.08
C LYS A 27 19.54 -9.09 -21.86
N ILE A 28 19.60 -10.41 -21.94
CA ILE A 28 20.08 -11.23 -20.82
C ILE A 28 21.57 -10.99 -20.56
N TYR A 29 22.38 -10.87 -21.61
CA TYR A 29 23.82 -10.60 -21.49
C TYR A 29 24.06 -9.19 -20.93
N GLU A 30 23.47 -8.17 -21.55
CA GLU A 30 23.64 -6.78 -21.11
C GLU A 30 23.11 -6.54 -19.68
N CYS A 31 22.01 -7.19 -19.31
CA CYS A 31 21.48 -7.10 -17.95
C CYS A 31 22.44 -7.77 -16.95
N SER A 32 23.03 -8.91 -17.32
CA SER A 32 24.02 -9.60 -16.48
C SER A 32 25.26 -8.73 -16.26
N ASP A 33 25.77 -8.10 -17.31
CA ASP A 33 26.94 -7.22 -17.25
C ASP A 33 26.65 -5.96 -16.41
N LEU A 34 25.48 -5.35 -16.58
CA LEU A 34 25.00 -4.26 -15.73
C LEU A 34 24.94 -4.67 -14.25
N PHE A 35 24.41 -5.86 -13.93
CA PHE A 35 24.33 -6.36 -12.55
C PHE A 35 25.71 -6.55 -11.92
N VAL A 36 26.67 -7.11 -12.66
CA VAL A 36 28.05 -7.28 -12.19
C VAL A 36 28.67 -5.91 -11.87
N HIS A 37 28.51 -4.94 -12.77
CA HIS A 37 29.07 -3.60 -12.59
C HIS A 37 28.43 -2.84 -11.41
N ILE A 38 27.12 -3.00 -11.19
CA ILE A 38 26.44 -2.47 -9.99
C ILE A 38 27.01 -3.08 -8.72
N LEU A 39 27.14 -4.40 -8.64
CA LEU A 39 27.68 -5.08 -7.46
C LEU A 39 29.13 -4.65 -7.17
N MET A 40 29.95 -4.51 -8.20
CA MET A 40 31.32 -4.01 -8.06
C MET A 40 31.35 -2.58 -7.51
N TYR A 41 30.47 -1.70 -7.99
CA TYR A 41 30.36 -0.33 -7.49
C TYR A 41 29.91 -0.28 -6.03
N LEU A 42 28.88 -1.04 -5.66
CA LEU A 42 28.38 -1.13 -4.28
C LEU A 42 29.48 -1.56 -3.29
N ASN A 43 30.21 -2.61 -3.65
CA ASN A 43 31.36 -3.07 -2.86
C ASN A 43 32.42 -1.97 -2.71
N ARG A 44 32.68 -1.20 -3.78
CA ARG A 44 33.67 -0.10 -3.75
C ARG A 44 33.27 1.03 -2.81
N ILE A 45 31.99 1.37 -2.71
CA ILE A 45 31.48 2.38 -1.78
C ILE A 45 31.19 1.82 -0.38
N SER A 46 31.59 0.57 -0.11
CA SER A 46 31.37 -0.14 1.16
C SER A 46 29.89 -0.21 1.57
N LEU A 47 28.99 -0.27 0.58
CA LEU A 47 27.57 -0.53 0.81
C LEU A 47 27.29 -2.01 0.63
N SER A 48 26.74 -2.64 1.66
CA SER A 48 26.25 -4.01 1.56
C SER A 48 24.82 -4.04 0.99
N ILE A 49 24.43 -5.20 0.45
CA ILE A 49 23.03 -5.43 0.06
C ILE A 49 22.10 -5.30 1.28
N GLU A 50 22.57 -5.70 2.46
CA GLU A 50 21.83 -5.57 3.71
C GLU A 50 21.55 -4.11 4.06
N ASP A 51 22.51 -3.21 3.88
CA ASP A 51 22.31 -1.76 4.08
C ASP A 51 21.25 -1.21 3.13
N ILE A 52 21.26 -1.66 1.87
CA ILE A 52 20.25 -1.27 0.87
C ILE A 52 18.87 -1.81 1.27
N LEU A 53 18.77 -3.07 1.69
CA LEU A 53 17.51 -3.66 2.15
C LEU A 53 16.98 -3.00 3.42
N ASN A 54 17.86 -2.67 4.36
CA ASN A 54 17.53 -1.95 5.58
C ASN A 54 17.07 -0.52 5.27
N GLU A 55 17.71 0.17 4.33
CA GLU A 55 17.27 1.49 3.87
C GLU A 55 15.93 1.41 3.12
N LEU A 56 15.70 0.40 2.27
CA LEU A 56 14.40 0.17 1.61
C LEU A 56 13.30 -0.12 2.63
N ASN A 57 13.57 -0.96 3.62
CA ASN A 57 12.66 -1.20 4.75
C ASN A 57 12.42 0.09 5.52
N LYS A 58 13.47 0.83 5.87
CA LYS A 58 13.35 2.13 6.53
C LYS A 58 12.50 3.09 5.70
N ARG A 59 12.63 3.16 4.38
CA ARG A 59 11.78 3.98 3.48
C ARG A 59 10.33 3.49 3.40
N ARG A 60 10.10 2.18 3.52
CA ARG A 60 8.75 1.62 3.64
C ARG A 60 8.03 2.12 4.90
N TRP A 61 8.76 2.31 5.99
CA TRP A 61 8.24 2.75 7.30
C TRP A 61 8.43 4.26 7.57
N THR A 62 9.36 4.92 6.91
CA THR A 62 9.67 6.35 7.05
C THR A 62 8.83 7.14 6.05
N LEU A 63 7.93 7.96 6.57
CA LEU A 63 6.85 8.67 5.89
C LEU A 63 7.23 9.58 4.69
N LYS A 64 8.51 9.68 4.27
CA LYS A 64 8.95 10.71 3.31
C LYS A 64 9.15 10.25 1.85
N THR A 65 9.34 8.97 1.54
CA THR A 65 9.90 8.59 0.21
C THR A 65 9.07 7.63 -0.65
N LEU A 66 7.96 7.08 -0.15
CA LEU A 66 6.94 6.50 -1.03
C LEU A 66 6.00 7.62 -1.47
N ILE A 67 6.45 8.42 -2.45
CA ILE A 67 5.69 9.52 -3.05
C ILE A 67 5.07 10.37 -1.94
N GLN A 68 5.76 11.43 -1.51
CA GLN A 68 4.98 12.63 -1.24
C GLN A 68 4.13 12.79 -2.49
N ARG A 69 2.83 12.48 -2.40
CA ARG A 69 1.86 13.05 -3.34
C ARG A 69 2.14 14.52 -3.12
N ASN A 70 3.01 15.10 -3.97
CA ASN A 70 3.14 16.54 -4.09
C ASN A 70 1.72 17.04 -4.07
N ASP A 71 1.45 18.01 -3.21
CA ASP A 71 0.16 18.58 -2.90
C ASP A 71 -0.63 18.95 -4.17
N LEU A 72 -1.17 17.94 -4.83
CA LEU A 72 -2.42 17.95 -5.55
C LEU A 72 -3.41 17.43 -4.51
N TYR A 73 -3.61 18.21 -3.45
CA TYR A 73 -4.95 18.36 -2.91
C TYR A 73 -5.79 18.91 -4.07
N ASP A 74 -6.18 18.02 -4.96
CA ASP A 74 -7.39 18.24 -5.71
C ASP A 74 -8.48 18.14 -4.65
N GLU A 75 -9.03 19.27 -4.22
CA GLU A 75 -10.24 19.30 -3.39
C GLU A 75 -11.40 18.50 -4.06
N ASN A 76 -11.23 18.14 -5.33
CA ASN A 76 -12.08 17.27 -6.13
C ASN A 76 -11.74 15.77 -6.12
N GLN A 77 -10.72 15.30 -5.38
CA GLN A 77 -10.43 13.86 -5.31
C GLN A 77 -11.44 13.12 -4.44
N LYS A 78 -12.54 12.74 -5.10
CA LYS A 78 -13.62 11.85 -4.67
C LYS A 78 -13.13 10.39 -4.50
N GLU A 79 -11.94 10.16 -3.94
CA GLU A 79 -11.39 8.82 -3.73
C GLU A 79 -11.62 8.37 -2.27
N ILE A 80 -12.36 7.28 -2.07
CA ILE A 80 -12.58 6.68 -0.76
C ILE A 80 -11.70 5.43 -0.67
N LEU A 81 -10.65 5.49 0.15
CA LEU A 81 -9.74 4.38 0.39
C LEU A 81 -10.05 3.73 1.74
N ILE A 82 -10.58 2.51 1.71
CA ILE A 82 -10.98 1.76 2.90
C ILE A 82 -9.99 0.63 3.19
N GLY A 83 -9.43 0.62 4.39
CA GLY A 83 -8.64 -0.51 4.89
C GLY A 83 -9.56 -1.65 5.34
N ILE A 84 -9.35 -2.86 4.83
CA ILE A 84 -10.14 -4.04 5.17
C ILE A 84 -9.25 -5.17 5.69
N THR A 85 -9.77 -5.97 6.62
CA THR A 85 -8.99 -7.10 7.15
C THR A 85 -8.91 -8.20 6.09
N ASN A 86 -7.73 -8.83 5.96
CA ASN A 86 -7.48 -9.91 5.00
C ASN A 86 -6.99 -11.21 5.66
N SER A 87 -7.22 -11.33 6.97
CA SER A 87 -6.70 -12.45 7.75
C SER A 87 -7.83 -13.08 8.54
N LYS A 88 -7.67 -13.26 9.85
CA LYS A 88 -8.73 -13.78 10.72
C LYS A 88 -10.02 -12.94 10.53
N TYR A 89 -11.18 -13.57 10.52
CA TYR A 89 -12.49 -12.91 10.43
C TYR A 89 -12.75 -12.02 9.19
N PHE A 90 -12.10 -12.29 8.06
CA PHE A 90 -12.38 -11.60 6.81
C PHE A 90 -13.85 -11.77 6.39
N ASP A 91 -14.43 -12.97 6.58
CA ASP A 91 -15.85 -13.25 6.26
C ASP A 91 -16.82 -12.29 6.97
N LYS A 92 -16.50 -11.92 8.21
CA LYS A 92 -17.33 -11.00 8.98
C LYS A 92 -17.16 -9.55 8.53
N THR A 93 -15.94 -9.20 8.12
CA THR A 93 -15.66 -7.89 7.53
C THR A 93 -16.44 -7.73 6.24
N ASP A 94 -16.52 -8.79 5.43
CA ASP A 94 -17.25 -8.81 4.17
C ASP A 94 -18.77 -8.70 4.40
N LYS A 95 -19.31 -9.45 5.37
CA LYS A 95 -20.72 -9.33 5.79
C LYS A 95 -21.05 -7.92 6.28
N PHE A 96 -20.26 -7.36 7.20
CA PHE A 96 -20.46 -5.99 7.69
C PHE A 96 -20.41 -4.96 6.56
N ALA A 97 -19.47 -5.12 5.61
CA ALA A 97 -19.38 -4.24 4.46
C ALA A 97 -20.64 -4.33 3.58
N GLU A 98 -21.16 -5.54 3.32
CA GLU A 98 -22.32 -5.74 2.45
C GLU A 98 -23.64 -5.36 3.14
N ASP A 99 -23.85 -5.85 4.36
CA ASP A 99 -25.11 -5.70 5.10
C ASP A 99 -25.30 -4.29 5.65
N ASP A 100 -24.25 -3.62 6.11
CA ASP A 100 -24.37 -2.34 6.81
C ASP A 100 -23.85 -1.16 6.01
N LEU A 101 -22.79 -1.35 5.24
CA LEU A 101 -22.20 -0.28 4.43
C LEU A 101 -22.66 -0.30 2.97
N GLY A 102 -23.31 -1.37 2.52
CA GLY A 102 -23.75 -1.52 1.13
C GLY A 102 -22.61 -1.75 0.13
N ILE A 103 -21.45 -2.24 0.60
CA ILE A 103 -20.23 -2.48 -0.17
C ILE A 103 -20.00 -3.99 -0.29
N LYS A 104 -20.02 -4.53 -1.51
CA LYS A 104 -19.63 -5.90 -1.77
C LYS A 104 -18.13 -6.01 -2.02
N ILE A 105 -17.47 -6.85 -1.24
CA ILE A 105 -16.03 -7.08 -1.34
C ILE A 105 -15.78 -8.32 -2.20
N ILE A 106 -15.09 -8.15 -3.33
CA ILE A 106 -14.69 -9.25 -4.21
C ILE A 106 -13.23 -9.58 -3.93
N ARG A 107 -13.02 -10.69 -3.24
CA ARG A 107 -11.69 -11.25 -2.94
C ARG A 107 -11.33 -12.29 -3.99
N TYR A 108 -10.19 -12.13 -4.65
CA TYR A 108 -9.68 -13.11 -5.60
C TYR A 108 -8.89 -14.20 -4.87
N SER A 109 -9.16 -15.47 -5.17
CA SER A 109 -8.44 -16.61 -4.60
C SER A 109 -6.98 -16.62 -5.05
N ASN A 110 -6.07 -16.88 -4.09
CA ASN A 110 -4.59 -16.85 -4.14
C ASN A 110 -3.95 -15.46 -4.03
N ARG A 111 -3.10 -15.26 -3.01
CA ARG A 111 -2.00 -14.28 -2.77
C ARG A 111 -2.04 -12.91 -3.49
N ASN A 112 -3.20 -12.50 -3.99
CA ASN A 112 -3.43 -11.29 -4.71
C ASN A 112 -3.82 -10.25 -3.66
N LEU A 113 -2.98 -9.23 -3.55
CA LEU A 113 -3.29 -8.03 -2.77
C LEU A 113 -4.40 -7.19 -3.42
N LEU A 114 -4.91 -7.63 -4.57
CA LEU A 114 -6.00 -7.01 -5.29
C LEU A 114 -7.32 -7.44 -4.67
N VAL A 115 -8.01 -6.49 -4.04
CA VAL A 115 -9.40 -6.63 -3.62
C VAL A 115 -10.21 -5.56 -4.31
N LYS A 116 -11.34 -5.93 -4.91
CA LYS A 116 -12.27 -4.98 -5.51
C LYS A 116 -13.46 -4.75 -4.59
N GLY A 117 -13.92 -3.51 -4.53
CA GLY A 117 -15.15 -3.13 -3.83
C GLY A 117 -16.17 -2.61 -4.83
N GLU A 118 -17.38 -3.13 -4.76
CA GLU A 118 -18.51 -2.66 -5.55
C GLU A 118 -19.58 -2.09 -4.61
N ILE A 119 -20.15 -0.93 -4.96
CA ILE A 119 -21.26 -0.35 -4.20
C ILE A 119 -22.53 -1.04 -4.69
N VAL A 120 -23.13 -1.88 -3.84
CA VAL A 120 -24.35 -2.64 -4.16
C VAL A 120 -25.59 -1.91 -3.65
N ASN A 121 -25.48 -1.23 -2.50
CA ASN A 121 -26.58 -0.46 -1.93
C ASN A 121 -26.17 1.00 -1.67
N GLN A 122 -26.66 1.88 -2.53
CA GLN A 122 -26.32 3.31 -2.52
C GLN A 122 -26.89 4.05 -1.30
N GLU A 123 -28.07 3.67 -0.81
CA GLU A 123 -28.71 4.32 0.36
C GLU A 123 -27.93 4.04 1.64
N LYS A 124 -27.44 2.80 1.80
CA LYS A 124 -26.59 2.42 2.94
C LYS A 124 -25.23 3.11 2.86
N PHE A 125 -24.66 3.19 1.66
CA PHE A 125 -23.36 3.82 1.44
C PHE A 125 -23.39 5.33 1.73
N SER A 126 -24.40 6.04 1.22
CA SER A 126 -24.51 7.50 1.38
C SER A 126 -24.72 7.97 2.83
N LYS A 127 -25.10 7.05 3.72
CA LYS A 127 -25.23 7.31 5.16
C LYS A 127 -23.88 7.52 5.85
N TYR A 128 -22.85 6.79 5.42
CA TYR A 128 -21.54 6.78 6.06
C TYR A 128 -20.46 7.47 5.24
N PHE A 129 -20.66 7.54 3.93
CA PHE A 129 -19.72 8.12 3.00
C PHE A 129 -20.42 9.25 2.23
N PRO A 130 -19.75 10.40 1.98
CA PRO A 130 -20.28 11.37 1.03
C PRO A 130 -20.51 10.65 -0.29
N TYR A 131 -21.70 10.74 -0.89
CA TYR A 131 -22.01 10.06 -2.14
C TYR A 131 -22.03 11.05 -3.30
N ASP A 132 -21.23 10.75 -4.32
CA ASP A 132 -21.17 11.47 -5.58
C ASP A 132 -20.91 10.44 -6.68
N LYS A 133 -21.54 10.64 -7.85
CA LYS A 133 -21.50 9.72 -9.00
C LYS A 133 -20.08 9.43 -9.50
N TYR A 134 -19.12 10.28 -9.15
CA TYR A 134 -17.71 10.16 -9.54
C TYR A 134 -16.81 9.64 -8.41
N ILE A 135 -17.37 9.08 -7.34
CA ILE A 135 -16.56 8.52 -6.25
C ILE A 135 -15.91 7.21 -6.67
N LYS A 136 -14.61 7.16 -6.44
CA LYS A 136 -13.79 5.98 -6.66
C LYS A 136 -13.57 5.28 -5.34
N LEU A 137 -14.22 4.13 -5.16
CA LEU A 137 -14.01 3.25 -4.03
C LEU A 137 -12.79 2.37 -4.27
N LEU A 138 -11.84 2.40 -3.35
CA LEU A 138 -10.64 1.57 -3.36
C LEU A 138 -10.57 0.81 -2.03
N LEU A 139 -10.34 -0.50 -2.10
CA LEU A 139 -10.19 -1.35 -0.92
C LEU A 139 -8.75 -1.80 -0.78
N LEU A 140 -8.19 -1.66 0.43
CA LEU A 140 -6.83 -2.06 0.74
C LEU A 140 -6.83 -3.18 1.78
N PRO A 141 -6.51 -4.43 1.41
CA PRO A 141 -6.32 -5.51 2.38
C PRO A 141 -5.08 -5.24 3.23
N CYS A 142 -5.25 -5.11 4.55
CA CYS A 142 -4.14 -4.85 5.48
C CYS A 142 -4.31 -5.65 6.79
N LYS A 143 -3.23 -5.70 7.59
CA LYS A 143 -3.33 -6.20 8.96
C LYS A 143 -3.89 -5.09 9.85
N PRO A 144 -4.66 -5.42 10.90
CA PRO A 144 -5.32 -4.41 11.70
C PRO A 144 -4.37 -3.41 12.39
N LYS A 145 -3.18 -3.86 12.81
CA LYS A 145 -2.13 -2.99 13.37
C LYS A 145 -1.62 -1.95 12.37
N ASP A 146 -1.50 -2.34 11.10
CA ASP A 146 -1.00 -1.46 10.03
C ASP A 146 -2.08 -0.42 9.63
N MET A 147 -3.36 -0.77 9.75
CA MET A 147 -4.48 0.11 9.40
C MET A 147 -4.51 1.40 10.22
N ILE A 148 -4.23 1.33 11.53
CA ILE A 148 -4.20 2.52 12.40
C ILE A 148 -3.13 3.49 11.91
N TRP A 149 -1.94 2.97 11.60
CA TRP A 149 -0.84 3.78 11.10
C TRP A 149 -1.19 4.39 9.73
N LEU A 150 -1.83 3.63 8.85
CA LEU A 150 -2.31 4.12 7.55
C LEU A 150 -3.41 5.20 7.68
N LEU A 151 -4.28 5.08 8.67
CA LEU A 151 -5.29 6.10 9.01
C LEU A 151 -4.63 7.36 9.59
N ALA A 152 -3.70 7.20 10.54
CA ALA A 152 -2.94 8.30 11.15
C ALA A 152 -2.12 9.09 10.12
N SER A 153 -1.56 8.39 9.14
CA SER A 153 -0.77 8.97 8.04
C SER A 153 -1.61 9.54 6.89
N LYS A 154 -2.95 9.57 7.02
CA LYS A 154 -3.89 10.04 5.98
C LYS A 154 -3.76 9.27 4.66
N ARG A 155 -3.29 8.03 4.71
CA ARG A 155 -3.23 7.16 3.53
C ARG A 155 -4.56 6.47 3.31
N LEU A 156 -5.22 6.01 4.37
CA LEU A 156 -6.60 5.53 4.35
C LEU A 156 -7.54 6.67 4.77
N THR A 157 -8.73 6.71 4.17
CA THR A 157 -9.80 7.59 4.65
C THR A 157 -10.61 6.91 5.73
N HIS A 158 -10.89 5.62 5.57
CA HIS A 158 -11.66 4.82 6.51
C HIS A 158 -11.03 3.44 6.71
N ILE A 159 -11.35 2.80 7.84
CA ILE A 159 -10.94 1.42 8.11
C ILE A 159 -12.14 0.62 8.63
N ILE A 160 -12.25 -0.62 8.19
CA ILE A 160 -13.22 -1.59 8.70
C ILE A 160 -12.43 -2.65 9.47
N THR A 161 -12.51 -2.59 10.79
CA THR A 161 -11.75 -3.48 11.66
C THR A 161 -12.40 -3.64 13.04
N TYR A 162 -11.75 -4.30 13.98
CA TYR A 162 -12.33 -4.60 15.29
C TYR A 162 -12.31 -3.39 16.22
N ASP A 163 -13.29 -3.29 17.12
CA ASP A 163 -13.38 -2.25 18.15
C ASP A 163 -12.16 -2.16 19.07
N THR A 164 -11.56 -3.31 19.42
CA THR A 164 -10.33 -3.43 20.23
C THR A 164 -9.17 -2.56 19.74
N ILE A 165 -9.16 -2.19 18.46
CA ILE A 165 -8.12 -1.35 17.84
C ILE A 165 -8.32 0.11 18.21
N ILE A 166 -9.57 0.54 18.37
CA ILE A 166 -9.94 1.87 18.86
C ILE A 166 -9.56 2.00 20.34
N GLU A 167 -9.84 0.96 21.14
CA GLU A 167 -9.52 0.95 22.58
C GLU A 167 -8.02 1.17 22.83
N ASN A 168 -7.17 0.63 21.95
CA ASN A 168 -5.72 0.78 22.03
C ASN A 168 -5.23 2.16 21.54
N TYR A 169 -5.98 2.88 20.71
CA TYR A 169 -5.55 4.13 20.05
C TYR A 169 -6.63 5.22 19.97
N PRO A 170 -7.27 5.64 21.08
CA PRO A 170 -8.46 6.52 21.06
C PRO A 170 -8.21 7.94 20.55
N LYS A 171 -6.94 8.39 20.50
CA LYS A 171 -6.58 9.75 20.06
C LYS A 171 -6.48 9.91 18.53
N ILE A 172 -6.47 8.81 17.79
CA ILE A 172 -6.14 8.78 16.35
C ILE A 172 -7.38 8.49 15.49
N SER A 173 -8.39 7.86 16.08
CA SER A 173 -9.53 7.29 15.38
C SER A 173 -10.86 7.73 15.98
N THR A 174 -11.81 8.08 15.14
CA THR A 174 -13.21 8.31 15.48
C THR A 174 -14.07 7.12 15.05
N LEU A 175 -14.89 6.60 15.97
CA LEU A 175 -15.84 5.55 15.68
C LEU A 175 -17.03 6.13 14.91
N ILE A 176 -17.29 5.64 13.69
CA ILE A 176 -18.47 6.05 12.90
C ILE A 176 -19.63 5.09 13.15
N HIS A 177 -19.37 3.78 13.05
CA HIS A 177 -20.40 2.77 13.16
C HIS A 177 -19.81 1.49 13.72
N GLN A 178 -20.56 0.76 14.55
CA GLN A 178 -20.13 -0.54 15.06
C GLN A 178 -21.29 -1.52 15.14
N ILE A 179 -20.98 -2.79 14.95
CA ILE A 179 -21.87 -3.91 15.21
C ILE A 179 -21.23 -4.82 16.25
N ILE A 180 -22.03 -5.17 17.24
CA ILE A 180 -21.69 -6.13 18.27
C ILE A 180 -22.09 -7.51 17.73
N ASP A 181 -21.11 -8.33 17.39
CA ASP A 181 -21.29 -9.75 17.11
C ASP A 181 -20.76 -10.56 18.30
N PRO A 182 -21.41 -11.67 18.68
CA PRO A 182 -21.11 -12.44 19.90
C PRO A 182 -19.65 -12.90 20.05
N THR A 183 -18.83 -12.85 19.00
CA THR A 183 -17.40 -13.21 19.10
C THR A 183 -16.43 -12.05 18.91
N ILE A 184 -16.78 -11.02 18.13
CA ILE A 184 -15.96 -9.81 17.90
C ILE A 184 -16.87 -8.67 17.45
N CYS A 185 -16.71 -7.47 17.99
CA CYS A 185 -17.38 -6.28 17.44
C CYS A 185 -16.58 -5.72 16.26
N ILE A 186 -17.28 -5.44 15.15
CA ILE A 186 -16.70 -4.84 13.95
C ILE A 186 -17.14 -3.39 13.86
N ALA A 187 -16.20 -2.52 13.54
CA ALA A 187 -16.39 -1.09 13.50
C ALA A 187 -15.88 -0.48 12.18
N LEU A 188 -16.67 0.46 11.65
CA LEU A 188 -16.22 1.48 10.71
C LEU A 188 -15.62 2.63 11.51
N ILE A 189 -14.38 2.94 11.18
CA ILE A 189 -13.59 3.96 11.85
C ILE A 189 -13.06 4.93 10.79
N SER A 190 -13.08 6.21 11.13
CA SER A 190 -12.45 7.27 10.35
C SER A 190 -11.51 8.08 11.25
N ARG A 191 -10.87 9.08 10.66
CA ARG A 191 -10.09 10.07 11.40
C ARG A 191 -10.99 11.23 11.79
#